data_AF-A0A5T1T5C7-F1
#
_entry.id   AF-A0A5T1T5C7-F1
#
_cell.length_a   1.000
_cell.length_b   1.000
_cell.length_c   1.000
_cell.angle_alpha   90.00
_cell.angle_beta   90.00
_cell.angle_gamma   90.00
#
_symmetry.space_group_name_H-M   'P 1'
#
loop_
_entity.id
_entity.type
_entity.pdbx_description
1 polymer ?
#
loop_
_entity_poly.entity_id
_entity_poly.type
_entity_poly.pdbx_seq_one_letter_code
_entity_poly.pdbx_strand_id
1 'polypeptide(L)' 'MFISKIIISEDFLGIKEEMINNFGIKKLRFFMPQNEFLLDDARAVEKESYIAETEEKIIVLMADSYRIEAQNFLLKLLE' A
#
# COMPACT_ATOMS: atom_id res chain seq x y z
N MET A 1 4.64 11.85 12.01
CA MET A 1 3.70 12.16 10.93
C MET A 1 4.28 11.58 9.66
N PHE A 2 3.58 10.64 9.05
CA PHE A 2 4.01 10.04 7.79
C PHE A 2 3.60 10.94 6.62
N ILE A 3 4.44 11.06 5.60
CA ILE A 3 4.12 11.74 4.34
C ILE A 3 4.10 10.67 3.27
N SER A 4 3.09 10.70 2.40
CA SER A 4 2.97 9.79 1.25
C SER A 4 4.29 9.72 0.48
N LYS A 5 4.76 8.51 0.20
CA LYS A 5 6.07 8.25 -0.41
C LYS A 5 5.95 7.21 -1.51
N ILE A 6 6.60 7.47 -2.65
CA ILE A 6 6.81 6.48 -3.73
C ILE A 6 8.24 5.96 -3.59
N ILE A 7 8.40 4.64 -3.67
CA ILE A 7 9.70 3.95 -3.59
C ILE A 7 9.85 3.09 -4.84
N ILE A 8 10.98 3.20 -5.53
CA ILE A 8 11.39 2.31 -6.61
C ILE A 8 12.53 1.46 -6.05
N SER A 9 12.30 0.16 -5.92
CA SER A 9 13.26 -0.79 -5.37
C SER A 9 12.98 -2.17 -5.95
N GLU A 10 14.03 -2.95 -6.20
CA GLU A 10 13.92 -4.38 -6.50
C GLU A 10 13.87 -5.22 -5.21
N ASP A 11 14.23 -4.62 -4.06
CA ASP A 11 14.21 -5.28 -2.75
C ASP A 11 12.92 -4.96 -1.98
N PHE A 12 11.86 -5.70 -2.29
CA PHE A 12 10.55 -5.56 -1.63
C PHE A 12 10.59 -6.00 -0.17
N LEU A 13 11.38 -7.02 0.16
CA LEU A 13 11.45 -7.60 1.50
C LEU A 13 12.21 -6.68 2.46
N GLY A 14 13.35 -6.13 2.03
CA GLY A 14 14.10 -5.18 2.83
C GLY A 14 13.29 -3.91 3.13
N ILE A 15 12.58 -3.37 2.13
CA ILE A 15 11.69 -2.21 2.34
C ILE A 15 10.56 -2.55 3.32
N LYS A 16 9.98 -3.76 3.23
CA LYS A 16 8.95 -4.20 4.17
C LYS A 16 9.49 -4.25 5.62
N GLU A 17 10.67 -4.84 5.81
CA GLU A 17 11.32 -4.90 7.13
C GLU A 17 11.65 -3.51 7.66
N GLU A 18 12.19 -2.62 6.83
CA GLU A 18 12.46 -1.22 7.18
C GLU A 18 11.18 -0.50 7.64
N MET A 19 10.09 -0.65 6.89
CA MET A 19 8.79 -0.06 7.24
C MET A 19 8.29 -0.59 8.59
N ILE A 20 8.37 -1.89 8.83
CA ILE A 20 7.96 -2.53 10.10
C ILE A 20 8.80 -1.99 11.26
N ASN A 21 10.11 -1.86 11.09
CA ASN A 21 11.02 -1.35 12.13
C ASN A 21 10.74 0.13 12.46
N ASN A 22 10.42 0.94 11.45
CA ASN A 22 10.21 2.37 11.62
C ASN A 22 8.83 2.74 12.18
N PHE A 23 7.77 2.01 11.80
CA PHE A 23 6.38 2.38 12.12
C PHE A 23 5.65 1.36 13.00
N GLY A 24 6.18 0.14 13.13
CA GLY A 24 5.55 -0.94 13.86
C GLY A 24 4.46 -1.65 13.06
N ILE A 25 4.45 -2.99 13.12
CA ILE A 25 3.56 -3.84 12.31
C ILE A 25 2.07 -3.53 12.48
N LYS A 26 1.63 -3.06 13.65
CA LYS A 26 0.21 -2.79 13.94
C LYS A 26 -0.37 -1.65 13.09
N LYS A 27 0.46 -0.67 12.73
CA LYS A 27 0.05 0.51 11.95
C LYS A 27 0.11 0.31 10.44
N LEU A 28 0.74 -0.78 9.99
CA LEU A 28 0.98 -1.05 8.58
C LEU A 28 -0.07 -2.01 8.03
N ARG A 29 -0.53 -1.75 6.80
CA ARG A 29 -1.33 -2.69 6.00
C ARG A 29 -0.65 -2.87 4.66
N PHE A 30 -0.15 -4.08 4.43
CA PHE A 30 0.60 -4.40 3.21
C PHE A 30 -0.31 -5.06 2.18
N PHE A 31 -0.28 -4.53 0.96
CA PHE A 31 -0.86 -5.13 -0.24
C PHE A 31 0.30 -5.48 -1.18
N MET A 32 0.62 -6.78 -1.26
CA MET A 32 1.79 -7.30 -1.98
C MET A 32 1.39 -8.45 -2.92
N PRO A 33 0.65 -8.19 -4.01
CA PRO A 33 0.39 -9.21 -5.01
C PRO A 33 1.69 -9.68 -5.66
N GLN A 34 1.79 -10.97 -5.99
CA GLN A 34 3.04 -11.61 -6.43
C GLN A 34 3.59 -11.13 -7.78
N ASN A 35 2.76 -10.55 -8.65
CA ASN A 35 3.18 -10.18 -10.01
C ASN A 35 2.63 -8.80 -10.43
N GLU A 36 1.30 -8.69 -10.49
CA GLU A 36 0.62 -7.53 -11.05
C GLU A 36 -0.46 -7.08 -10.07
N PHE A 37 -0.51 -5.77 -9.82
CA PHE A 37 -1.54 -5.16 -8.99
C PHE A 37 -2.81 -4.95 -9.80
N LEU A 38 -3.87 -5.67 -9.41
CA LEU A 38 -5.13 -5.74 -10.13
C LEU A 38 -6.17 -4.77 -9.55
N LEU A 39 -7.29 -4.63 -10.27
CA LEU A 39 -8.42 -3.80 -9.81
C LEU A 39 -9.01 -4.34 -8.48
N ASP A 40 -9.02 -5.65 -8.29
CA ASP A 40 -9.51 -6.24 -7.04
C ASP A 40 -8.60 -5.94 -5.85
N ASP A 41 -7.28 -5.84 -6.06
CA ASP A 41 -6.33 -5.37 -5.04
C ASP A 41 -6.62 -3.91 -4.69
N ALA A 42 -6.88 -3.07 -5.69
CA ALA A 42 -7.25 -1.66 -5.48
C ALA A 42 -8.56 -1.50 -4.68
N ARG A 43 -9.55 -2.36 -4.93
CA ARG A 43 -10.79 -2.40 -4.14
C ARG A 43 -10.55 -2.88 -2.70
N ALA A 44 -9.59 -3.78 -2.49
CA ALA A 44 -9.21 -4.19 -1.15
C ALA A 44 -8.54 -3.05 -0.37
N VAL A 45 -7.72 -2.23 -1.06
CA VAL A 45 -7.14 -1.00 -0.51
C VAL A 45 -8.22 0.00 -0.10
N GLU A 46 -9.20 0.25 -0.96
CA GLU A 46 -10.34 1.13 -0.65
C GLU A 46 -11.05 0.67 0.62
N LYS A 47 -11.43 -0.61 0.69
CA LYS A 47 -12.10 -1.18 1.87
C LYS A 47 -11.28 -0.98 3.13
N GLU A 48 -9.98 -1.25 3.09
CA GLU A 48 -9.08 -1.04 4.22
C GLU A 48 -8.99 0.43 4.61
N SER A 49 -8.94 1.35 3.64
CA SER A 49 -8.85 2.80 3.90
C SER A 49 -10.02 3.35 4.71
N TYR A 50 -11.22 2.77 4.54
CA TYR A 50 -12.43 3.17 5.28
C TYR A 50 -12.52 2.57 6.69
N ILE A 51 -11.68 1.59 7.04
CA ILE A 51 -11.66 1.03 8.39
C ILE A 51 -11.05 2.04 9.35
N ALA A 52 -11.87 2.55 10.28
CA ALA A 52 -11.44 3.45 11.33
C ALA A 52 -10.47 2.76 12.29
N GLU A 53 -9.39 3.45 12.65
CA GLU A 53 -8.35 2.97 13.55
C GLU A 53 -8.14 4.00 14.67
N THR A 54 -7.69 3.56 15.84
CA THR A 54 -7.39 4.46 16.97
C THR A 54 -6.07 5.23 16.79
N GLU A 55 -5.23 4.79 15.86
CA GLU A 55 -3.92 5.36 15.56
C GLU A 55 -3.75 5.58 14.05
N GLU A 56 -2.76 6.40 13.67
CA GLU A 56 -2.40 6.65 12.26
C GLU A 56 -2.05 5.33 11.55
N LYS A 57 -2.82 5.00 10.51
CA LYS A 57 -2.64 3.81 9.67
C LYS A 57 -1.92 4.17 8.37
N ILE A 58 -0.93 3.35 8.02
CA ILE A 58 -0.17 3.47 6.77
C ILE A 58 -0.51 2.27 5.89
N ILE A 59 -1.02 2.55 4.70
CA ILE A 59 -1.28 1.55 3.68
C ILE A 59 -0.08 1.49 2.73
N VAL A 60 0.50 0.31 2.57
CA VAL A 60 1.69 0.07 1.76
C VAL A 60 1.30 -0.80 0.57
N LEU A 61 1.41 -0.24 -0.63
CA LEU A 61 1.13 -0.91 -1.89
C LEU A 61 2.46 -1.27 -2.55
N MET A 62 2.69 -2.54 -2.83
CA MET A 62 3.95 -2.99 -3.46
C MET A 62 3.64 -4.06 -4.51
N ALA A 63 4.05 -3.83 -5.75
CA ALA A 63 3.96 -4.79 -6.84
C ALA A 63 5.00 -4.46 -7.91
N ASP A 64 5.39 -5.43 -8.74
CA ASP A 64 6.28 -5.21 -9.87
C ASP A 64 5.64 -4.37 -10.98
N SER A 65 4.32 -4.44 -11.09
CA SER A 65 3.54 -3.69 -12.07
C SER A 65 2.12 -3.41 -11.58
N TYR A 66 1.49 -2.37 -12.13
CA TYR A 66 0.12 -1.98 -11.82
C TYR A 66 -0.71 -1.89 -13.09
N ARG A 67 -1.89 -2.54 -13.13
CA ARG A 67 -2.81 -2.37 -14.27
C ARG A 67 -3.33 -0.95 -14.34
N ILE A 68 -3.53 -0.46 -15.57
CA ILE A 68 -4.08 0.87 -15.84
C ILE A 68 -5.40 1.08 -15.08
N GLU A 69 -6.28 0.07 -15.07
CA GLU A 69 -7.55 0.13 -14.35
C GLU A 69 -7.36 0.29 -12.84
N ALA A 70 -6.40 -0.43 -12.26
CA ALA A 70 -6.07 -0.34 -10.84
C ALA A 70 -5.44 1.02 -10.49
N GLN A 71 -4.53 1.53 -11.34
CA GLN A 71 -3.93 2.86 -11.20
C GLN A 71 -5.02 3.96 -11.23
N ASN A 72 -5.92 3.92 -12.22
CA ASN A 72 -7.02 4.87 -12.34
C ASN A 72 -7.98 4.82 -11.15
N PHE A 73 -8.19 3.63 -10.60
CA PHE A 73 -9.01 3.46 -9.40
C PHE A 73 -8.32 4.08 -8.17
N LEU A 74 -7.03 3.78 -7.95
CA LEU A 74 -6.25 4.35 -6.85
C LEU A 74 -6.15 5.88 -6.94
N LEU A 75 -6.00 6.44 -8.14
CA LEU A 75 -6.01 7.90 -8.34
C LEU A 75 -7.31 8.52 -7.82
N LYS A 76 -8.47 7.96 -8.17
CA LYS A 76 -9.77 8.44 -7.67
C LYS A 76 -9.96 8.29 -6.16
N LEU A 77 -9.30 7.30 -5.55
CA LEU A 77 -9.34 7.10 -4.10
C LEU A 77 -8.45 8.10 -3.35
N LEU A 78 -7.39 8.58 -3.99
CA LEU A 78 -6.36 9.45 -3.39
C LEU A 78 -6.55 10.95 -3.70
N GLU A 79 -7.41 11.29 -4.67
CA GLU A 79 -7.91 12.65 -4.95
C GLU A 79 -8.81 13.19 -3.83
#